data_AF-A0A091GPJ3-F1
#
_entry.id   AF-A0A091GPJ3-F1
#
_cell.length_a   1.000
_cell.length_b   1.000
_cell.length_c   1.000
_cell.angle_alpha   90.00
_cell.angle_beta   90.00
_cell.angle_gamma   90.00
#
_symmetry.space_group_name_H-M   'P 1'
#
loop_
_entity.id
_entity.type
_entity.pdbx_description
1 polymer ?
#
loop_
_entity_poly.entity_id
_entity_poly.type
_entity_poly.pdbx_seq_one_letter_code
_entity_poly.pdbx_strand_id
1 'polypeptide(L)'
;GPGGLGQGGMAATLRDDSHESETKYEEYGYNAQLSDRISLDRSIPDYRPKKCKQMTYPDDLPQISVVFIFVNEALSVILRSVHSVVNHTPSHLLKEIILVDDNSDNVELKFNLDQYVNKRYPGLVKIVRNNKREGLIRARIQGWKAASSPVVGFFDAHVEFNIGWVEPALTRIKEDRKRIILPAIDNIKYNTFEVQQYANAAHGYNWGLWCMYIIPPQDWLDKGDESAPIRTPAMIGCSFVVDREYFGEIGLLDPGMEVYGGENIELGMRV
;
A
#
# COMPACT_ATOMS: atom_id res chain seq x y z
N GLY A 1 10.60 -2.28 28.51
CA GLY A 1 9.93 -0.97 28.55
C GLY A 1 8.47 -1.15 28.17
N PRO A 2 7.59 -0.15 28.36
CA PRO A 2 6.21 -0.28 27.93
C PRO A 2 6.17 -0.27 26.41
N GLY A 3 5.97 -1.44 25.79
CA GLY A 3 5.91 -1.63 24.35
C GLY A 3 6.59 -2.93 23.92
N GLY A 4 5.86 -3.80 23.23
CA GLY A 4 6.43 -5.01 22.61
C GLY A 4 7.42 -4.70 21.49
N LEU A 5 7.97 -5.74 20.86
CA LEU A 5 8.88 -5.58 19.71
C LEU A 5 8.24 -4.72 18.61
N GLY A 6 8.99 -3.74 18.12
CA GLY A 6 8.58 -2.88 17.00
C GLY A 6 7.50 -1.85 17.35
N GLN A 7 7.10 -1.71 18.63
CA GLN A 7 6.06 -0.77 19.05
C GLN A 7 6.48 0.68 18.78
N GLY A 8 5.55 1.48 18.28
CA GLY A 8 5.82 2.88 17.92
C GLY A 8 6.68 3.03 16.67
N GLY A 9 6.78 1.98 15.84
CA GLY A 9 7.65 1.92 14.67
C GLY A 9 9.14 1.96 14.99
N MET A 10 9.52 1.68 16.24
CA MET A 10 10.93 1.64 16.66
C MET A 10 11.64 0.41 16.10
N ALA A 11 12.95 0.54 15.85
CA ALA A 11 13.79 -0.60 15.47
C ALA A 11 13.69 -1.75 16.49
N ALA A 12 13.54 -2.96 15.99
CA ALA A 12 13.49 -4.17 16.79
C ALA A 12 14.56 -5.18 16.33
N THR A 13 15.02 -6.01 17.26
CA THR A 13 15.98 -7.08 17.01
C THR A 13 15.62 -8.29 17.86
N LEU A 14 15.93 -9.49 17.35
CA LEU A 14 15.86 -10.74 18.10
C LEU A 14 17.23 -11.00 18.74
N ARG A 15 17.25 -11.53 19.97
CA ARG A 15 18.48 -11.97 20.63
C ARG A 15 18.72 -13.44 20.26
N ASP A 16 19.69 -13.67 19.38
CA ASP A 16 20.19 -14.98 18.90
C ASP A 16 19.17 -15.91 18.23
N ASP A 17 19.27 -16.05 16.90
CA ASP A 17 18.86 -17.22 16.10
C ASP A 17 19.40 -17.05 14.66
N SER A 18 20.70 -17.29 14.42
CA SER A 18 21.34 -16.91 13.15
C SER A 18 20.90 -17.77 11.95
N HIS A 19 20.68 -19.07 12.13
CA HIS A 19 20.41 -19.97 10.99
C HIS A 19 18.98 -19.85 10.42
N GLU A 20 17.94 -19.86 11.26
CA GLU A 20 16.55 -19.67 10.77
C GLU A 20 16.32 -18.23 10.26
N SER A 21 16.98 -17.23 10.86
CA SER A 21 16.92 -15.84 10.43
C SER A 21 17.50 -15.66 9.03
N GLU A 22 18.63 -16.32 8.70
CA GLU A 22 19.24 -16.26 7.37
C GLU A 22 18.35 -16.92 6.32
N THR A 23 17.79 -18.10 6.58
CA THR A 23 16.92 -18.82 5.62
C THR A 23 15.65 -18.04 5.27
N LYS A 24 14.95 -17.49 6.27
CA LYS A 24 13.76 -16.65 6.02
C LYS A 24 14.12 -15.35 5.31
N TYR A 25 15.28 -14.77 5.60
CA TYR A 25 15.73 -13.57 4.90
C TYR A 25 15.99 -13.84 3.41
N GLU A 26 16.61 -14.98 3.08
CA GLU A 26 16.83 -15.39 1.70
C GLU A 26 15.52 -15.64 0.93
N GLU A 27 14.48 -16.12 1.63
CA GLU A 27 13.16 -16.38 1.03
C GLU A 27 12.38 -15.09 0.73
N TYR A 28 12.28 -14.17 1.70
CA TYR A 28 11.40 -13.00 1.61
C TYR A 28 12.14 -11.70 1.21
N GLY A 29 13.47 -11.65 1.30
CA GLY A 29 14.27 -10.43 1.12
C GLY A 29 14.24 -9.46 2.31
N TYR A 30 13.61 -9.87 3.43
CA TYR A 30 13.51 -9.11 4.67
C TYR A 30 13.39 -10.05 5.88
N ASN A 31 13.50 -9.51 7.09
CA ASN A 31 13.51 -10.30 8.34
C ASN A 31 12.10 -10.78 8.76
N ALA A 32 11.56 -11.77 8.04
CA ALA A 32 10.23 -12.32 8.31
C ALA A 32 10.13 -12.94 9.71
N GLN A 33 11.22 -13.50 10.26
CA GLN A 33 11.23 -14.05 11.63
C GLN A 33 10.97 -12.96 12.68
N LEU A 34 11.60 -11.79 12.53
CA LEU A 34 11.31 -10.64 13.38
C LEU A 34 9.87 -10.16 13.17
N SER A 35 9.40 -10.11 11.93
CA SER A 35 8.00 -9.77 11.62
C SER A 35 7.02 -10.66 12.38
N ASP A 36 7.24 -11.97 12.43
CA ASP A 36 6.36 -12.92 13.11
C ASP A 36 6.23 -12.65 14.62
N ARG A 37 7.19 -11.92 15.21
CA ARG A 37 7.20 -11.52 16.63
C ARG A 37 6.67 -10.10 16.87
N ILE A 38 6.53 -9.30 15.82
CA ILE A 38 5.97 -7.95 15.90
C ILE A 38 4.45 -8.04 15.80
N SER A 39 3.75 -7.36 16.73
CA SER A 39 2.29 -7.31 16.75
C SER A 39 1.71 -6.89 15.38
N LEU A 40 0.63 -7.55 14.96
CA LEU A 40 -0.15 -7.15 13.79
C LEU A 40 -0.82 -5.78 13.99
N ASP A 41 -1.04 -5.39 15.25
CA ASP A 41 -1.67 -4.12 15.67
C ASP A 41 -0.64 -3.15 16.30
N ARG A 42 0.64 -3.24 15.91
CA ARG A 42 1.65 -2.30 16.44
C ARG A 42 1.29 -0.86 16.06
N SER A 43 1.62 0.10 16.93
CA SER A 43 1.53 1.51 16.57
C SER A 43 2.75 1.93 15.73
N ILE A 44 2.58 2.92 14.87
CA ILE A 44 3.64 3.55 14.07
C ILE A 44 3.70 5.06 14.33
N PRO A 45 4.82 5.75 14.07
CA PRO A 45 4.93 7.19 14.28
C PRO A 45 4.04 7.97 13.29
N ASP A 46 3.44 9.05 13.77
CA ASP A 46 2.69 9.99 12.93
C ASP A 46 3.62 11.11 12.42
N TYR A 47 4.24 10.86 11.27
CA TYR A 47 5.15 11.79 10.59
C TYR A 47 4.46 12.91 9.80
N ARG A 48 3.11 12.96 9.80
CA ARG A 48 2.40 13.98 9.04
C ARG A 48 2.79 15.39 9.53
N PRO A 49 2.88 16.38 8.62
CA PRO A 49 3.05 17.78 9.01
C PRO A 49 1.93 18.25 9.94
N LYS A 50 2.23 19.24 10.80
CA LYS A 50 1.25 19.79 11.77
C LYS A 50 -0.06 20.21 11.10
N LYS A 51 0.04 20.82 9.91
CA LYS A 51 -1.14 21.28 9.16
C LYS A 51 -2.02 20.11 8.73
N CYS A 52 -1.46 19.01 8.23
CA CYS A 52 -2.22 17.80 7.90
C CYS A 52 -2.99 17.23 9.09
N LYS A 53 -2.40 17.26 10.29
CA LYS A 53 -3.07 16.80 11.53
C LYS A 53 -4.27 17.66 11.95
N GLN A 54 -4.34 18.90 11.47
CA GLN A 54 -5.38 19.87 11.80
C GLN A 54 -6.43 20.00 10.68
N MET A 55 -6.21 19.34 9.53
CA MET A 55 -7.17 19.39 8.44
C MET A 55 -8.45 18.65 8.80
N THR A 56 -9.57 19.22 8.37
CA THR A 56 -10.89 18.60 8.44
C THR A 56 -11.32 18.24 7.03
N TYR A 57 -11.99 17.11 6.88
CA TYR A 57 -12.48 16.62 5.59
C TYR A 57 -14.01 16.55 5.60
N PRO A 58 -14.67 16.59 4.42
CA PRO A 58 -16.11 16.38 4.34
C PRO A 58 -16.51 15.01 4.90
N ASP A 59 -17.68 14.92 5.54
CA ASP A 59 -18.20 13.64 6.05
C ASP A 59 -18.71 12.72 4.92
N ASP A 60 -19.07 13.31 3.77
CA ASP A 60 -19.70 12.63 2.63
C ASP A 60 -18.68 12.20 1.56
N LEU A 61 -17.57 11.59 1.99
CA LEU A 61 -16.55 11.04 1.09
C LEU A 61 -16.99 9.69 0.48
N PRO A 62 -16.56 9.39 -0.76
CA PRO A 62 -16.86 8.11 -1.39
C PRO A 62 -16.18 6.96 -0.65
N GLN A 63 -16.80 5.78 -0.66
CA GLN A 63 -16.18 4.58 -0.10
C GLN A 63 -15.02 4.08 -0.98
N ILE A 64 -14.08 3.36 -0.36
CA ILE A 64 -12.91 2.77 -0.98
C ILE A 64 -12.87 1.24 -0.84
N SER A 65 -12.47 0.55 -1.90
CA SER A 65 -12.01 -0.84 -1.89
C SER A 65 -10.50 -0.83 -1.93
N VAL A 66 -9.86 -1.50 -0.97
CA VAL A 66 -8.40 -1.59 -0.88
C VAL A 66 -7.94 -2.93 -1.43
N VAL A 67 -7.05 -2.92 -2.41
CA VAL A 67 -6.53 -4.10 -3.10
C VAL A 67 -5.08 -4.31 -2.73
N PHE A 68 -4.77 -5.46 -2.13
CA PHE A 68 -3.41 -5.94 -1.94
C PHE A 68 -3.12 -7.06 -2.94
N ILE A 69 -1.99 -6.98 -3.64
CA ILE A 69 -1.50 -8.03 -4.53
C ILE A 69 -0.30 -8.71 -3.88
N PHE A 70 -0.25 -10.04 -3.90
CA PHE A 70 0.85 -10.78 -3.31
C PHE A 70 1.17 -12.10 -4.04
N VAL A 71 2.43 -12.50 -3.94
CA VAL A 71 2.93 -13.84 -4.27
C VAL A 71 3.92 -14.22 -3.19
N ASN A 72 3.68 -15.32 -2.47
CA ASN A 72 4.58 -15.83 -1.42
C ASN A 72 5.01 -14.75 -0.41
N GLU A 73 4.11 -13.87 0.00
CA GLU A 73 4.36 -12.87 1.04
C GLU A 73 4.37 -13.52 2.44
N ALA A 74 5.15 -13.00 3.39
CA ALA A 74 5.10 -13.53 4.74
C ALA A 74 3.72 -13.30 5.37
N LEU A 75 3.15 -14.33 6.01
CA LEU A 75 1.80 -14.27 6.58
C LEU A 75 1.67 -13.13 7.61
N SER A 76 2.67 -12.92 8.46
CA SER A 76 2.68 -11.83 9.44
C SER A 76 2.65 -10.44 8.80
N VAL A 77 3.26 -10.28 7.62
CA VAL A 77 3.36 -9.01 6.92
C VAL A 77 2.04 -8.67 6.23
N ILE A 78 1.47 -9.59 5.44
CA ILE A 78 0.17 -9.35 4.78
C ILE A 78 -0.94 -9.12 5.81
N LEU A 79 -0.94 -9.86 6.91
CA LEU A 79 -1.91 -9.64 7.99
C LEU A 79 -1.71 -8.30 8.68
N ARG A 80 -0.47 -7.82 8.86
CA ARG A 80 -0.20 -6.47 9.41
C ARG A 80 -0.71 -5.38 8.48
N SER A 81 -0.59 -5.55 7.17
CA SER A 81 -1.18 -4.64 6.17
C SER A 81 -2.70 -4.60 6.28
N VAL A 82 -3.36 -5.75 6.40
CA VAL A 82 -4.81 -5.85 6.60
C VAL A 82 -5.24 -5.21 7.92
N HIS A 83 -4.54 -5.48 9.02
CA HIS A 83 -4.82 -4.88 10.32
C HIS A 83 -4.68 -3.36 10.29
N SER A 84 -3.57 -2.85 9.75
CA SER A 84 -3.30 -1.41 9.72
C SER A 84 -4.33 -0.66 8.88
N VAL A 85 -4.75 -1.19 7.73
CA VAL A 85 -5.80 -0.53 6.94
C VAL A 85 -7.16 -0.55 7.64
N VAL A 86 -7.52 -1.63 8.34
CA VAL A 86 -8.77 -1.68 9.12
C VAL A 86 -8.73 -0.70 10.30
N ASN A 87 -7.61 -0.65 11.02
CA ASN A 87 -7.47 0.17 12.22
C ASN A 87 -7.38 1.68 11.91
N HIS A 88 -6.84 2.06 10.76
CA HIS A 88 -6.58 3.46 10.40
C HIS A 88 -7.49 4.01 9.30
N THR A 89 -8.56 3.29 8.94
CA THR A 89 -9.56 3.75 7.98
C THR A 89 -10.92 3.83 8.68
N PRO A 90 -11.62 4.97 8.66
CA PRO A 90 -12.98 5.06 9.18
C PRO A 90 -13.91 4.02 8.54
N SER A 91 -14.69 3.31 9.37
CA SER A 91 -15.50 2.16 8.91
C SER A 91 -16.55 2.51 7.85
N HIS A 92 -17.02 3.74 7.83
CA HIS A 92 -17.97 4.21 6.81
C HIS A 92 -17.31 4.44 5.44
N LEU A 93 -15.97 4.62 5.39
CA LEU A 93 -15.21 4.79 4.15
C LEU A 93 -14.67 3.47 3.61
N LEU A 94 -14.29 2.52 4.48
CA LEU A 94 -13.76 1.24 4.04
C LEU A 94 -14.87 0.27 3.61
N LYS A 95 -15.06 0.08 2.31
CA LYS A 95 -16.08 -0.84 1.78
C LYS A 95 -15.66 -2.30 1.93
N GLU A 96 -14.45 -2.61 1.51
CA GLU A 96 -13.91 -3.97 1.45
C GLU A 96 -12.39 -3.94 1.25
N ILE A 97 -11.75 -5.05 1.61
CA ILE A 97 -10.34 -5.33 1.34
C ILE A 97 -10.29 -6.55 0.43
N ILE A 98 -9.52 -6.48 -0.65
CA ILE A 98 -9.38 -7.52 -1.65
C ILE A 98 -7.92 -7.98 -1.66
N LEU A 99 -7.71 -9.23 -1.26
CA LEU A 99 -6.41 -9.88 -1.30
C LEU A 99 -6.31 -10.69 -2.59
N VAL A 100 -5.50 -10.23 -3.54
CA VAL A 100 -5.26 -10.94 -4.80
C VAL A 100 -4.00 -11.79 -4.68
N ASP A 101 -4.22 -13.09 -4.52
CA ASP A 101 -3.15 -14.10 -4.55
C ASP A 101 -2.81 -14.43 -6.00
N ASP A 102 -1.65 -13.95 -6.48
CA ASP A 102 -1.16 -14.22 -7.83
C ASP A 102 -0.42 -15.57 -7.91
N ASN A 103 -1.11 -16.61 -7.45
CA ASN A 103 -0.68 -18.01 -7.45
C ASN A 103 0.55 -18.29 -6.56
N SER A 104 0.45 -17.96 -5.27
CA SER A 104 1.42 -18.36 -4.24
C SER A 104 1.45 -19.87 -4.06
N ASP A 105 2.62 -20.42 -3.76
CA ASP A 105 2.84 -21.85 -3.44
C ASP A 105 2.88 -22.09 -1.91
N ASN A 106 3.07 -21.04 -1.12
CA ASN A 106 3.08 -21.14 0.35
C ASN A 106 1.70 -21.58 0.89
N VAL A 107 1.68 -22.71 1.62
CA VAL A 107 0.48 -23.32 2.19
C VAL A 107 -0.18 -22.43 3.25
N GLU A 108 0.60 -21.64 4.00
CA GLU A 108 0.06 -20.70 5.00
C GLU A 108 -0.82 -19.63 4.36
N LEU A 109 -0.46 -19.17 3.15
CA LEU A 109 -1.24 -18.20 2.38
C LEU A 109 -2.50 -18.78 1.74
N LYS A 110 -2.70 -20.11 1.86
CA LYS A 110 -3.93 -20.79 1.47
C LYS A 110 -4.85 -20.88 2.68
N PHE A 111 -4.76 -21.97 3.43
CA PHE A 111 -5.73 -22.30 4.46
C PHE A 111 -5.66 -21.35 5.67
N ASN A 112 -4.46 -21.01 6.16
CA ASN A 112 -4.33 -20.20 7.37
C ASN A 112 -4.81 -18.76 7.14
N LEU A 113 -4.43 -18.16 6.00
CA LEU A 113 -4.91 -16.83 5.60
C LEU A 113 -6.44 -16.80 5.48
N ASP A 114 -7.03 -17.75 4.75
CA ASP A 114 -8.50 -17.86 4.59
C ASP A 114 -9.19 -17.94 5.95
N GLN A 115 -8.73 -18.84 6.81
CA GLN A 115 -9.32 -19.02 8.14
C GLN A 115 -9.21 -17.76 8.99
N TYR A 116 -8.04 -17.11 8.98
CA TYR A 116 -7.79 -15.92 9.77
C TYR A 116 -8.72 -14.78 9.36
N VAL A 117 -8.75 -14.43 8.07
CA VAL A 117 -9.52 -13.26 7.60
C VAL A 117 -11.03 -13.51 7.68
N ASN A 118 -11.50 -14.73 7.39
CA ASN A 118 -12.92 -15.08 7.50
C ASN A 118 -13.40 -15.01 8.94
N LYS A 119 -12.56 -15.40 9.90
CA LYS A 119 -12.89 -15.34 11.33
C LYS A 119 -12.80 -13.91 11.88
N ARG A 120 -11.76 -13.16 11.53
CA ARG A 120 -11.45 -11.85 12.12
C ARG A 120 -12.22 -10.70 11.47
N TYR A 121 -12.46 -10.78 10.16
CA TYR A 121 -13.03 -9.72 9.33
C TYR A 121 -14.16 -10.25 8.42
N PRO A 122 -15.20 -10.89 8.99
CA PRO A 122 -16.25 -11.55 8.22
C PRO A 122 -16.93 -10.59 7.25
N GLY A 123 -16.88 -10.91 5.95
CA GLY A 123 -17.51 -10.13 4.88
C GLY A 123 -16.77 -8.85 4.46
N LEU A 124 -15.77 -8.40 5.24
CA LEU A 124 -14.97 -7.21 4.91
C LEU A 124 -13.77 -7.57 4.01
N VAL A 125 -13.12 -8.70 4.27
CA VAL A 125 -11.96 -9.16 3.50
C VAL A 125 -12.39 -10.25 2.51
N LYS A 126 -12.03 -10.08 1.24
CA LYS A 126 -12.25 -11.04 0.15
C LYS A 126 -10.91 -11.49 -0.39
N ILE A 127 -10.79 -12.78 -0.73
CA ILE A 127 -9.59 -13.34 -1.36
C ILE A 127 -9.94 -13.72 -2.80
N VAL A 128 -9.13 -13.24 -3.74
CA VAL A 128 -9.18 -13.59 -5.17
C VAL A 128 -7.92 -14.40 -5.47
N ARG A 129 -8.07 -15.62 -5.99
CA ARG A 129 -6.93 -16.49 -6.31
C ARG A 129 -6.82 -16.68 -7.81
N ASN A 130 -5.64 -16.35 -8.36
CA ASN A 130 -5.33 -16.66 -9.73
C ASN A 130 -4.95 -18.14 -9.86
N ASN A 131 -5.37 -18.79 -10.95
CA ASN A 131 -5.06 -20.21 -11.21
C ASN A 131 -3.64 -20.43 -11.74
N LYS A 132 -2.95 -19.35 -12.13
CA LYS A 132 -1.57 -19.33 -12.60
C LYS A 132 -0.98 -17.97 -12.23
N ARG A 133 0.35 -17.87 -12.23
CA ARG A 133 1.04 -16.59 -12.01
C ARG A 133 0.83 -15.68 -13.21
N GLU A 134 0.05 -14.62 -13.02
CA GLU A 134 -0.31 -13.65 -14.05
C GLU A 134 0.63 -12.43 -14.05
N GLY A 135 1.26 -12.11 -12.93
CA GLY A 135 2.06 -10.90 -12.73
C GLY A 135 1.27 -9.76 -12.09
N LEU A 136 1.99 -8.76 -11.55
CA LEU A 136 1.44 -7.64 -10.77
C LEU A 136 0.32 -6.91 -11.52
N ILE A 137 0.52 -6.68 -12.81
CA ILE A 137 -0.36 -5.88 -13.66
C ILE A 137 -1.72 -6.56 -13.82
N ARG A 138 -1.71 -7.83 -14.24
CA ARG A 138 -2.93 -8.61 -14.41
C ARG A 138 -3.60 -8.90 -13.07
N ALA A 139 -2.83 -9.10 -12.00
CA ALA A 139 -3.37 -9.23 -10.65
C ALA A 139 -4.09 -7.94 -10.16
N ARG A 140 -3.53 -6.75 -10.44
CA ARG A 140 -4.24 -5.46 -10.21
C ARG A 140 -5.56 -5.39 -10.95
N ILE A 141 -5.58 -5.83 -12.22
CA ILE A 141 -6.82 -5.88 -13.01
C ILE A 141 -7.84 -6.84 -12.38
N GLN A 142 -7.43 -7.98 -11.84
CA GLN A 142 -8.34 -8.88 -11.12
C GLN A 142 -8.88 -8.25 -9.84
N GLY A 143 -8.03 -7.55 -9.08
CA GLY A 143 -8.46 -6.77 -7.92
C GLY A 143 -9.47 -5.69 -8.27
N TRP A 144 -9.25 -4.95 -9.36
CA TRP A 144 -10.19 -3.97 -9.89
C TRP A 144 -11.54 -4.59 -10.27
N LYS A 145 -11.53 -5.75 -10.94
CA LYS A 145 -12.77 -6.48 -11.31
C LYS A 145 -13.57 -6.93 -10.09
N ALA A 146 -12.89 -7.31 -9.01
CA ALA A 146 -13.52 -7.72 -7.77
C ALA A 146 -14.02 -6.55 -6.91
N ALA A 147 -13.48 -5.34 -7.12
CA ALA A 147 -13.84 -4.14 -6.39
C ALA A 147 -15.22 -3.60 -6.78
N SER A 148 -15.98 -3.19 -5.77
CA SER A 148 -17.36 -2.71 -5.88
C SER A 148 -17.57 -1.26 -5.43
N SER A 149 -16.56 -0.64 -4.81
CA SER A 149 -16.61 0.76 -4.38
C SER A 149 -16.49 1.75 -5.56
N PRO A 150 -16.85 3.03 -5.35
CA PRO A 150 -16.53 4.11 -6.30
C PRO A 150 -15.02 4.35 -6.47
N VAL A 151 -14.23 4.20 -5.41
CA VAL A 151 -12.77 4.45 -5.43
C VAL A 151 -12.00 3.17 -5.13
N VAL A 152 -10.93 2.87 -5.87
CA VAL A 152 -10.06 1.72 -5.62
C VAL A 152 -8.65 2.19 -5.27
N GLY A 153 -8.09 1.64 -4.20
CA GLY A 153 -6.70 1.84 -3.82
C GLY A 153 -5.90 0.56 -4.02
N PHE A 154 -4.82 0.61 -4.79
CA PHE A 154 -3.90 -0.51 -4.98
C PHE A 154 -2.66 -0.29 -4.13
N PHE A 155 -2.25 -1.31 -3.40
CA PHE A 155 -1.10 -1.28 -2.50
C PHE A 155 -0.33 -2.59 -2.57
N ASP A 156 0.97 -2.51 -2.37
CA ASP A 156 1.79 -3.69 -2.09
C ASP A 156 1.33 -4.36 -0.79
N ALA A 157 1.56 -5.66 -0.65
CA ALA A 157 1.07 -6.45 0.49
C ALA A 157 1.86 -6.24 1.78
N HIS A 158 2.93 -5.44 1.75
CA HIS A 158 3.86 -5.19 2.86
C HIS A 158 3.92 -3.70 3.24
N VAL A 159 2.77 -3.14 3.62
CA VAL A 159 2.61 -1.73 3.97
C VAL A 159 1.94 -1.57 5.33
N GLU A 160 2.19 -0.45 6.01
CA GLU A 160 1.46 -0.08 7.23
C GLU A 160 0.87 1.31 7.07
N PHE A 161 -0.46 1.41 7.13
CA PHE A 161 -1.17 2.66 6.92
C PHE A 161 -1.02 3.58 8.14
N ASN A 162 -0.84 4.87 7.92
CA ASN A 162 -0.87 5.87 8.99
C ASN A 162 -2.29 6.40 9.22
N ILE A 163 -2.52 7.03 10.36
CA ILE A 163 -3.80 7.66 10.68
C ILE A 163 -4.10 8.77 9.66
N GLY A 164 -5.34 8.86 9.20
CA GLY A 164 -5.81 9.93 8.33
C GLY A 164 -5.21 9.88 6.92
N TRP A 165 -4.86 8.69 6.43
CA TRP A 165 -4.27 8.49 5.12
C TRP A 165 -5.32 8.61 3.99
N VAL A 166 -6.58 8.26 4.28
CA VAL A 166 -7.59 8.00 3.24
C VAL A 166 -8.40 9.26 2.89
N GLU A 167 -8.74 10.07 3.88
CA GLU A 167 -9.58 11.25 3.76
C GLU A 167 -8.98 12.31 2.81
N PRO A 168 -7.67 12.63 2.88
CA PRO A 168 -7.06 13.50 1.89
C PRO A 168 -7.19 12.92 0.47
N ALA A 169 -6.91 11.62 0.28
CA ALA A 169 -6.96 11.00 -1.04
C ALA A 169 -8.38 11.02 -1.64
N LEU A 170 -9.37 10.61 -0.87
CA LEU A 170 -10.77 10.60 -1.28
C LEU A 170 -11.31 12.01 -1.55
N THR A 171 -10.88 13.01 -0.78
CA THR A 171 -11.25 14.41 -1.02
C THR A 171 -10.74 14.87 -2.39
N ARG A 172 -9.48 14.57 -2.73
CA ARG A 172 -8.90 14.96 -4.03
C ARG A 172 -9.61 14.30 -5.21
N ILE A 173 -10.02 13.04 -5.07
CA ILE A 173 -10.77 12.29 -6.10
C ILE A 173 -12.21 12.82 -6.21
N LYS A 174 -12.85 13.13 -5.08
CA LYS A 174 -14.20 13.72 -5.07
C LYS A 174 -14.25 15.07 -5.79
N GLU A 175 -13.22 15.90 -5.61
CA GLU A 175 -13.10 17.17 -6.34
C GLU A 175 -12.95 17.00 -7.85
N ASP A 176 -12.29 15.93 -8.29
CA ASP A 176 -12.04 15.63 -9.70
C ASP A 176 -11.70 14.14 -9.85
N ARG A 177 -12.68 13.38 -10.37
CA ARG A 177 -12.58 11.92 -10.53
C ARG A 177 -11.44 11.47 -11.44
N LYS A 178 -10.88 12.38 -12.26
CA LYS A 178 -9.80 12.06 -13.19
C LYS A 178 -8.42 12.07 -12.54
N ARG A 179 -8.33 12.36 -11.24
CA ARG A 179 -7.05 12.37 -10.52
C ARG A 179 -6.69 10.97 -10.04
N ILE A 180 -5.44 10.59 -10.28
CA ILE A 180 -4.80 9.46 -9.60
C ILE A 180 -3.98 10.02 -8.44
N ILE A 181 -4.21 9.52 -7.23
CA ILE A 181 -3.57 10.00 -6.02
C ILE A 181 -2.52 9.00 -5.56
N LEU A 182 -1.31 9.50 -5.32
CA LEU A 182 -0.24 8.74 -4.70
C LEU A 182 -0.12 9.18 -3.24
N PRO A 183 -0.23 8.27 -2.27
CA PRO A 183 0.10 8.61 -0.89
C PRO A 183 1.60 8.87 -0.74
N ALA A 184 1.97 9.67 0.26
CA ALA A 184 3.36 9.73 0.69
C ALA A 184 3.78 8.37 1.26
N ILE A 185 4.99 7.93 0.94
CA ILE A 185 5.50 6.59 1.30
C ILE A 185 6.71 6.77 2.19
N ASP A 186 6.61 6.28 3.42
CA ASP A 186 7.71 6.17 4.37
C ASP A 186 8.37 4.78 4.26
N ASN A 187 9.59 4.65 4.78
CA ASN A 187 10.35 3.42 4.71
C ASN A 187 10.11 2.54 5.94
N ILE A 188 9.84 1.25 5.75
CA ILE A 188 9.92 0.24 6.79
C ILE A 188 11.20 -0.55 6.57
N LYS A 189 12.15 -0.46 7.50
CA LYS A 189 13.45 -1.15 7.37
C LYS A 189 13.25 -2.66 7.29
N TYR A 190 13.70 -3.24 6.19
CA TYR A 190 13.60 -4.66 5.90
C TYR A 190 14.20 -5.58 7.01
N ASN A 191 15.20 -5.11 7.78
CA ASN A 191 15.88 -5.93 8.80
C ASN A 191 15.38 -5.73 10.24
N THR A 192 14.89 -4.53 10.58
CA THR A 192 14.55 -4.11 11.95
C THR A 192 13.11 -3.66 12.12
N PHE A 193 12.37 -3.53 11.01
CA PHE A 193 11.00 -3.00 10.95
C PHE A 193 10.84 -1.60 11.54
N GLU A 194 11.94 -0.85 11.67
CA GLU A 194 11.91 0.58 12.00
C GLU A 194 11.21 1.35 10.90
N VAL A 195 10.28 2.23 11.28
CA VAL A 195 9.63 3.16 10.35
C VAL A 195 10.48 4.43 10.28
N GLN A 196 10.91 4.81 9.08
CA GLN A 196 11.69 6.02 8.83
C GLN A 196 10.95 6.92 7.85
N GLN A 197 10.80 8.20 8.22
CA GLN A 197 10.19 9.19 7.35
C GLN A 197 11.02 9.38 6.08
N TYR A 198 10.37 9.37 4.92
CA TYR A 198 10.97 9.87 3.69
C TYR A 198 10.61 11.33 3.44
N ALA A 199 11.54 12.04 2.83
CA ALA A 199 11.29 13.41 2.41
C ALA A 199 10.23 13.43 1.31
N ASN A 200 9.35 14.43 1.37
CA ASN A 200 8.38 14.67 0.30
C ASN A 200 9.11 14.92 -1.02
N ALA A 201 8.73 14.18 -2.05
CA ALA A 201 9.30 14.26 -3.37
C ALA A 201 8.21 14.12 -4.45
N ALA A 202 8.45 14.70 -5.61
CA ALA A 202 7.74 14.31 -6.81
C ALA A 202 8.38 13.03 -7.38
N HIS A 203 7.71 12.35 -8.30
CA HIS A 203 8.23 11.18 -9.00
C HIS A 203 8.44 11.48 -10.48
N GLY A 204 9.56 11.03 -11.03
CA GLY A 204 9.87 11.12 -12.45
C GLY A 204 10.47 9.83 -12.96
N TYR A 205 11.06 9.91 -14.14
CA TYR A 205 11.83 8.83 -14.74
C TYR A 205 13.02 9.38 -15.52
N ASN A 206 14.07 8.59 -15.65
CA ASN A 206 15.18 8.90 -16.54
C ASN A 206 14.93 8.35 -17.96
N TRP A 207 15.87 8.60 -18.88
CA TRP A 207 15.76 8.14 -20.28
C TRP A 207 15.80 6.61 -20.45
N GLY A 208 16.20 5.86 -19.42
CA GLY A 208 16.07 4.41 -19.37
C GLY A 208 14.71 3.94 -18.83
N LEU A 209 13.78 4.87 -18.60
CA LEU A 209 12.46 4.64 -17.99
C LEU A 209 12.53 4.08 -16.55
N TRP A 210 13.64 4.33 -15.85
CA TRP A 210 13.75 4.02 -14.43
C TRP A 210 13.05 5.09 -13.61
N CYS A 211 12.11 4.67 -12.77
CA CYS A 211 11.44 5.57 -11.83
C CYS A 211 12.44 6.15 -10.83
N MET A 212 12.28 7.43 -10.50
CA MET A 212 13.13 8.15 -9.55
C MET A 212 12.35 9.19 -8.77
N TYR A 213 12.83 9.50 -7.57
CA TYR A 213 12.40 10.68 -6.84
C TYR A 213 13.03 11.92 -7.47
N ILE A 214 12.22 12.95 -7.71
CA ILE A 214 12.63 14.25 -8.23
C ILE A 214 12.22 15.35 -7.26
N ILE A 215 12.86 16.50 -7.38
CA ILE A 215 12.54 17.68 -6.59
C ILE A 215 11.09 18.10 -6.92
N PRO A 216 10.25 18.42 -5.90
CA PRO A 216 8.91 18.95 -6.14
C PRO A 216 8.93 20.21 -7.04
N PRO A 217 7.82 20.51 -7.74
CA PRO A 217 7.71 21.72 -8.56
C PRO A 217 8.04 22.99 -7.77
N GLN A 218 8.70 23.95 -8.42
CA GLN A 218 9.15 25.19 -7.77
C GLN A 218 7.99 25.96 -7.13
N ASP A 219 6.81 25.99 -7.76
CA ASP A 219 5.64 26.67 -7.23
C ASP A 219 5.09 26.01 -5.94
N TRP A 220 5.33 24.71 -5.75
CA TRP A 220 5.01 24.01 -4.50
C TRP A 220 6.03 24.37 -3.43
N LEU A 221 7.33 24.41 -3.76
CA LEU A 221 8.40 24.82 -2.86
C LEU A 221 8.21 26.26 -2.38
N ASP A 222 7.88 27.18 -3.29
CA ASP A 222 7.67 28.60 -2.99
C ASP A 222 6.47 28.83 -2.05
N LYS A 223 5.44 27.98 -2.14
CA LYS A 223 4.29 28.02 -1.23
C LYS A 223 4.63 27.53 0.17
N GLY A 224 5.59 26.61 0.31
CA GLY A 224 6.05 26.06 1.58
C GLY A 224 4.96 25.28 2.36
N ASP A 225 3.90 24.86 1.69
CA ASP A 225 2.77 24.15 2.31
C ASP A 225 2.90 22.63 2.11
N GLU A 226 3.50 21.96 3.07
CA GLU A 226 3.69 20.50 3.04
C GLU A 226 2.38 19.69 3.04
N SER A 227 1.23 20.32 3.31
CA SER A 227 -0.08 19.66 3.20
C SER A 227 -0.68 19.71 1.78
N ALA A 228 -0.13 20.55 0.91
CA ALA A 228 -0.58 20.67 -0.46
C ALA A 228 -0.11 19.46 -1.29
N PRO A 229 -0.93 18.96 -2.24
CA PRO A 229 -0.53 17.85 -3.10
C PRO A 229 0.62 18.27 -4.02
N ILE A 230 1.54 17.34 -4.25
CA ILE A 230 2.65 17.50 -5.20
C ILE A 230 2.19 16.98 -6.56
N ARG A 231 2.30 17.80 -7.60
CA ARG A 231 2.10 17.34 -8.98
C ARG A 231 3.34 16.58 -9.44
N THR A 232 3.12 15.42 -10.04
CA THR A 232 4.18 14.48 -10.37
C THR A 232 4.01 13.96 -11.81
N PRO A 233 5.07 13.95 -12.65
CA PRO A 233 4.99 13.45 -14.03
C PRO A 233 5.00 11.92 -14.13
N ALA A 234 5.35 11.23 -13.04
CA ALA A 234 5.32 9.77 -12.98
C ALA A 234 4.65 9.31 -11.68
N MET A 235 4.37 8.02 -11.60
CA MET A 235 3.98 7.38 -10.36
C MET A 235 5.02 6.34 -9.95
N ILE A 236 5.26 6.25 -8.66
CA ILE A 236 5.96 5.10 -8.09
C ILE A 236 4.96 3.95 -8.02
N GLY A 237 5.38 2.78 -8.47
CA GLY A 237 4.47 1.67 -8.73
C GLY A 237 3.83 1.05 -7.50
N CYS A 238 4.33 1.26 -6.29
CA CYS A 238 3.94 0.52 -5.08
C CYS A 238 2.52 0.85 -4.55
N SER A 239 1.98 2.03 -4.85
CA SER A 239 0.61 2.37 -4.42
C SER A 239 0.00 3.53 -5.17
N PHE A 240 -1.31 3.44 -5.43
CA PHE A 240 -2.10 4.55 -5.96
C PHE A 240 -3.59 4.37 -5.66
N VAL A 241 -4.32 5.48 -5.62
CA VAL A 241 -5.77 5.54 -5.40
C VAL A 241 -6.44 6.23 -6.58
N VAL A 242 -7.49 5.65 -7.12
CA VAL A 242 -8.15 6.11 -8.35
C VAL A 242 -9.66 5.86 -8.32
N ASP A 243 -10.41 6.70 -8.99
CA ASP A 243 -11.83 6.43 -9.29
C ASP A 243 -11.96 5.17 -10.16
N ARG A 244 -12.85 4.26 -9.76
CA ARG A 244 -12.97 2.93 -10.36
C ARG A 244 -13.41 3.00 -11.82
N GLU A 245 -14.35 3.88 -12.14
CA GLU A 245 -14.90 4.04 -13.48
C GLU A 245 -13.89 4.74 -14.38
N TYR A 246 -13.28 5.82 -13.91
CA TYR A 246 -12.22 6.51 -14.63
C TYR A 246 -11.05 5.58 -14.97
N PHE A 247 -10.62 4.73 -14.02
CA PHE A 247 -9.55 3.77 -14.29
C PHE A 247 -9.91 2.81 -15.45
N GLY A 248 -11.18 2.38 -15.51
CA GLY A 248 -11.70 1.60 -16.63
C GLY A 248 -11.76 2.39 -17.94
N GLU A 249 -12.19 3.64 -17.90
CA GLU A 249 -12.28 4.54 -19.07
C GLU A 249 -10.92 4.76 -19.73
N ILE A 250 -9.84 4.90 -18.95
CA ILE A 250 -8.50 5.08 -19.49
C ILE A 250 -7.85 3.78 -19.95
N GLY A 251 -8.49 2.62 -19.74
CA GLY A 251 -7.98 1.31 -20.17
C GLY A 251 -7.18 0.53 -19.12
N LEU A 252 -7.35 0.84 -17.83
CA LEU A 252 -6.65 0.19 -16.71
C LEU A 252 -5.12 0.27 -16.84
N LEU A 253 -4.41 -0.85 -16.68
CA LEU A 253 -3.01 -1.03 -17.07
C LEU A 253 -2.98 -1.92 -18.33
N ASP A 254 -1.94 -1.77 -19.16
CA ASP A 254 -1.78 -2.58 -20.37
C ASP A 254 -1.63 -4.08 -20.02
N PRO A 255 -2.61 -4.95 -20.36
CA PRO A 255 -2.55 -6.37 -20.05
C PRO A 255 -1.49 -7.14 -20.85
N GLY A 256 -0.92 -6.52 -21.90
CA GLY A 256 0.19 -7.05 -22.69
C GLY A 256 1.53 -6.97 -21.97
N MET A 257 1.66 -6.15 -20.92
CA MET A 257 2.85 -6.14 -20.07
C MET A 257 2.94 -7.43 -19.22
N GLU A 258 4.15 -7.95 -19.06
CA GLU A 258 4.40 -9.19 -18.33
C GLU A 258 5.09 -8.93 -17.00
N VAL A 259 4.66 -9.68 -15.96
CA VAL A 259 5.26 -9.70 -14.62
C VAL A 259 5.18 -8.35 -13.88
N TYR A 260 6.13 -7.44 -14.15
CA TYR A 260 6.30 -6.16 -13.46
C TYR A 260 7.25 -5.25 -14.27
N GLY A 261 7.05 -3.93 -14.17
CA GLY A 261 7.98 -2.93 -14.66
C GLY A 261 7.41 -2.10 -15.79
N GLY A 262 7.58 -0.78 -15.69
CA GLY A 262 7.15 0.19 -16.70
C GLY A 262 5.67 0.54 -16.65
N GLU A 263 4.82 -0.23 -15.96
CA GLU A 263 3.38 0.04 -15.86
C GLU A 263 3.08 1.36 -15.14
N ASN A 264 3.93 1.69 -14.18
CA ASN A 264 3.86 2.93 -13.42
C ASN A 264 4.30 4.14 -14.25
N ILE A 265 5.24 3.96 -15.19
CA ILE A 265 5.66 5.02 -16.09
C ILE A 265 4.62 5.22 -17.20
N GLU A 266 4.12 4.14 -17.78
CA GLU A 266 3.06 4.17 -18.80
C GLU A 266 1.81 4.86 -18.27
N LEU A 267 1.32 4.47 -17.10
CA LEU A 267 0.15 5.10 -16.50
C LEU A 267 0.41 6.58 -16.15
N GLY A 268 1.61 6.91 -15.68
CA GLY A 268 2.00 8.30 -15.40
C GLY A 268 2.05 9.18 -16.65
N MET A 269 2.43 8.64 -17.81
CA MET A 269 2.42 9.38 -19.08
C MET A 269 1.02 9.51 -19.69
N ARG A 270 0.14 8.53 -19.46
CA ARG A 270 -1.21 8.48 -20.05
C ARG A 270 -2.20 9.43 -19.38
N VAL A 271 -2.04 9.67 -18.08
CA VAL A 271 -2.91 10.53 -17.26
C VAL A 271 -2.51 12.00 -17.37
#